data_AF-K1PV18-F1
#
_entry.id   AF-K1PV18-F1
#
_cell.length_a   1.000
_cell.length_b   1.000
_cell.length_c   1.000
_cell.angle_alpha   90.00
_cell.angle_beta   90.00
_cell.angle_gamma   90.00
#
_symmetry.space_group_name_H-M   'P 1'
#
loop_
_entity.id
_entity.type
_entity.pdbx_description
1 polymer ?
#
loop_
_entity_poly.entity_id
_entity_poly.type
_entity_poly.pdbx_seq_one_letter_code
_entity_poly.pdbx_strand_id
1 'polypeptide(L)'
;MQDLSLQVLSLGVPHLENLSLNKTVTVSQRYNSKDFDPSLAVDGNHSTDLLKCSLTASGQKEAWLTVDLGEEKNIAVISFIHGGCKY
;
A
#
# COMPACT_ATOMS: atom_id res chain seq x y z
N MET A 1 -10.17 -8.54 5.66
CA MET A 1 -9.77 -8.33 4.26
C MET A 1 -9.43 -6.86 4.18
N GLN A 2 -8.15 -6.50 4.13
CA GLN A 2 -7.73 -5.09 4.08
C GLN A 2 -7.10 -4.87 2.72
N ASP A 3 -7.84 -4.17 1.87
CA ASP A 3 -7.44 -3.60 0.59
C ASP A 3 -6.73 -2.28 0.91
N LEU A 4 -5.48 -2.12 0.48
CA LEU A 4 -4.64 -0.99 0.87
C LEU A 4 -3.78 -0.53 -0.31
N SER A 5 -4.06 0.68 -0.80
CA SER A 5 -3.05 1.54 -1.42
C SER A 5 -2.56 2.55 -0.37
N LEU A 6 -1.25 2.81 -0.38
CA LEU A 6 -0.49 3.36 0.73
C LEU A 6 0.47 4.44 0.22
N GLN A 7 0.27 5.65 0.72
CA GLN A 7 1.18 6.77 0.47
C GLN A 7 1.84 7.20 1.77
N VAL A 8 3.17 7.22 1.76
CA VAL A 8 3.97 7.81 2.85
C VAL A 8 4.48 9.15 2.36
N LEU A 9 4.02 10.23 2.98
CA LEU A 9 4.27 11.58 2.50
C LEU A 9 5.27 12.31 3.41
N SER A 10 6.26 12.98 2.82
CA SER A 10 7.12 13.95 3.52
C SER A 10 6.92 15.38 3.01
N LEU A 11 7.23 16.36 3.85
CA LEU A 11 7.19 17.77 3.48
C LEU A 11 8.35 18.12 2.54
N GLY A 12 8.08 18.19 1.24
CA GLY A 12 8.86 18.95 0.28
C GLY A 12 8.17 20.29 0.02
N VAL A 13 8.88 21.41 -0.04
CA VAL A 13 8.25 22.69 -0.44
C VAL A 13 8.24 22.73 -1.97
N PRO A 14 7.09 22.93 -2.68
CA PRO A 14 5.74 23.28 -2.21
C PRO A 14 4.71 22.12 -2.21
N HIS A 15 5.11 20.84 -2.28
CA HIS A 15 4.17 19.70 -2.28
C HIS A 15 4.64 18.50 -1.45
N LEU A 16 3.68 17.75 -0.89
CA LEU A 16 3.94 16.48 -0.23
C LEU A 16 4.43 15.43 -1.23
N GLU A 17 5.66 14.96 -1.05
CA GLU A 17 6.26 13.92 -1.89
C GLU A 17 5.87 12.53 -1.40
N ASN A 18 5.46 11.64 -2.33
CA ASN A 18 5.19 10.23 -2.00
C ASN A 18 6.46 9.40 -1.93
N LEU A 19 6.97 9.21 -0.71
CA LEU A 19 8.14 8.41 -0.38
C LEU A 19 7.94 6.92 -0.59
N SER A 20 6.70 6.41 -0.52
CA SER A 20 6.45 4.98 -0.72
C SER A 20 6.49 4.57 -2.19
N LEU A 21 6.40 5.51 -3.14
CA LEU A 21 6.29 5.22 -4.57
C LEU A 21 7.39 4.26 -5.05
N ASN A 22 6.98 3.14 -5.65
CA ASN A 22 7.82 2.06 -6.18
C ASN A 22 8.82 1.47 -5.17
N LYS A 23 8.54 1.57 -3.86
CA LYS A 23 9.36 0.96 -2.82
C LYS A 23 9.03 -0.53 -2.65
N THR A 24 9.94 -1.23 -2.00
CA THR A 24 9.77 -2.66 -1.72
C THR A 24 8.70 -2.85 -0.66
N VAL A 25 7.72 -3.71 -0.96
CA VAL A 25 6.62 -4.04 -0.05
C VAL A 25 6.70 -5.50 0.35
N THR A 26 6.68 -5.76 1.65
CA THR A 26 6.54 -7.11 2.22
C THR A 26 5.21 -7.20 2.94
N VAL A 27 4.51 -8.32 2.79
CA VAL A 27 3.23 -8.59 3.47
C VAL A 27 3.33 -9.89 4.25
N SER A 28 2.48 -10.03 5.27
CA SER A 28 2.40 -11.27 6.06
C SER A 28 2.11 -12.50 5.21
N GLN A 29 1.12 -12.37 4.32
CA GLN A 29 0.73 -13.38 3.36
C GLN A 29 -0.05 -12.73 2.22
N ARG A 30 0.37 -12.98 0.98
CA ARG A 30 -0.39 -12.57 -0.21
C ARG A 30 -1.66 -13.40 -0.34
N TYR A 31 -2.74 -12.82 -0.84
CA TYR A 31 -3.98 -13.56 -1.10
C TYR A 31 -3.77 -14.70 -2.11
N ASN A 32 -3.07 -14.43 -3.22
CA ASN A 32 -2.61 -15.43 -4.17
C ASN A 32 -1.29 -14.96 -4.84
N SER A 33 -0.74 -15.76 -5.76
CA SER A 33 0.54 -15.48 -6.46
C SER A 33 0.39 -14.85 -7.86
N LYS A 34 -0.84 -14.70 -8.36
CA LYS A 34 -1.14 -14.22 -9.72
C LYS A 34 -1.63 -12.77 -9.73
N ASP A 35 -2.45 -12.41 -8.76
CA ASP A 35 -3.11 -11.12 -8.61
C ASP A 35 -2.73 -10.51 -7.24
N PHE A 36 -3.06 -9.23 -7.05
CA PHE A 36 -2.88 -8.52 -5.78
C PHE A 36 -1.42 -8.44 -5.31
N ASP A 37 -0.50 -8.17 -6.23
CA ASP A 37 0.90 -7.99 -5.85
C ASP A 37 1.03 -6.85 -4.81
N PRO A 38 1.78 -7.06 -3.72
CA PRO A 38 2.06 -6.03 -2.73
C PRO A 38 2.57 -4.71 -3.30
N SER A 39 3.26 -4.71 -4.45
CA SER A 39 3.74 -3.49 -5.10
C SER A 39 2.59 -2.55 -5.51
N LEU A 40 1.39 -3.07 -5.73
CA LEU A 40 0.19 -2.28 -6.03
C LEU A 40 -0.21 -1.36 -4.86
N ALA A 41 0.27 -1.62 -3.64
CA ALA A 41 0.04 -0.72 -2.53
C ALA A 41 0.83 0.61 -2.68
N VAL A 42 1.84 0.65 -3.56
CA VAL A 42 2.77 1.78 -3.65
C VAL A 42 3.08 2.18 -5.11
N ASP A 43 2.19 1.86 -6.04
CA ASP A 43 2.35 2.13 -7.48
C ASP A 43 1.87 3.55 -7.89
N GLY A 44 1.29 4.31 -6.96
CA GLY A 44 0.72 5.63 -7.21
C GLY A 44 -0.66 5.60 -7.89
N ASN A 45 -1.25 4.42 -8.07
CA ASN A 45 -2.59 4.25 -8.57
C ASN A 45 -3.59 4.27 -7.42
N HIS A 46 -4.57 5.16 -7.51
CA HIS A 46 -5.58 5.40 -6.47
C HIS A 46 -6.93 4.77 -6.84
N SER A 47 -6.97 3.91 -7.86
CA SER A 47 -8.19 3.21 -8.23
C SER A 47 -8.67 2.33 -7.07
N THR A 48 -9.99 2.28 -6.88
CA THR A 48 -10.65 1.36 -5.94
C THR A 48 -11.15 0.09 -6.64
N ASP A 49 -10.74 -0.12 -7.89
CA ASP A 49 -10.96 -1.37 -8.63
C ASP A 49 -10.20 -2.50 -7.92
N LEU A 50 -10.90 -3.56 -7.50
CA LEU A 50 -10.32 -4.68 -6.74
C LEU A 50 -9.03 -5.25 -7.38
N LEU A 51 -9.01 -5.41 -8.71
CA LEU A 51 -7.86 -5.99 -9.43
C LEU A 51 -6.67 -5.03 -9.59
N LYS A 52 -6.77 -3.79 -9.09
CA LYS A 52 -5.69 -2.79 -9.11
C LYS A 52 -5.14 -2.51 -7.71
N CYS A 53 -5.48 -3.33 -6.71
CA CYS A 53 -5.07 -3.14 -5.32
C CYS A 53 -4.20 -4.30 -4.82
N SER A 54 -3.42 -4.05 -3.77
CA SER A 54 -2.77 -5.11 -2.98
C SER A 54 -3.77 -5.73 -2.01
N LEU A 55 -3.66 -7.05 -1.79
CA LEU A 55 -4.54 -7.79 -0.88
C LEU A 55 -3.77 -8.86 -0.09
N THR A 56 -3.80 -8.72 1.22
CA THR A 56 -3.32 -9.75 2.15
C THR A 56 -4.35 -10.85 2.34
N ALA A 57 -3.92 -12.09 2.57
CA ALA A 57 -4.81 -13.25 2.74
C ALA A 57 -5.90 -13.01 3.80
N SER A 58 -7.15 -13.39 3.46
CA SER A 58 -8.30 -13.27 4.36
C SER A 58 -8.28 -14.35 5.44
N GLY A 59 -8.63 -13.98 6.68
CA GLY A 59 -8.78 -14.94 7.79
C GLY A 59 -7.56 -15.04 8.73
N GLN A 60 -6.45 -14.35 8.39
CA GLN A 60 -5.35 -14.14 9.32
C GLN A 60 -5.77 -13.10 10.37
N LYS A 61 -5.64 -13.44 11.65
CA LYS A 61 -6.00 -12.54 12.78
C LYS A 61 -5.13 -11.28 12.82
N GLU A 62 -3.95 -11.33 12.21
CA GLU A 62 -2.90 -10.30 12.25
C GLU A 62 -2.24 -10.16 10.86
N ALA A 63 -2.97 -9.62 9.88
CA ALA A 63 -2.38 -9.26 8.59
C ALA A 63 -1.52 -8.00 8.74
N TRP A 64 -0.36 -7.97 8.08
CA TRP A 64 0.53 -6.81 8.07
C TRP A 64 1.14 -6.56 6.70
N LEU A 65 1.55 -5.31 6.48
CA LEU A 65 2.27 -4.83 5.30
C LEU A 65 3.36 -3.86 5.78
N THR A 66 4.57 -4.02 5.27
CA THR A 66 5.72 -3.15 5.53
C THR A 66 6.26 -2.59 4.23
N VAL A 67 6.56 -1.29 4.20
CA VAL A 67 7.21 -0.60 3.09
C VAL A 67 8.63 -0.22 3.53
N ASP A 68 9.63 -0.68 2.80
CA ASP A 68 11.03 -0.30 3.04
C ASP A 68 11.35 1.01 2.30
N LEU A 69 11.58 2.09 3.06
CA LEU A 69 11.92 3.41 2.52
C LEU A 69 13.41 3.53 2.16
N GLY A 70 14.25 2.56 2.52
CA GLY A 70 15.70 2.52 2.28
C GLY A 70 16.55 3.32 3.26
N GLU A 71 15.97 4.29 3.96
CA GLU A 71 16.61 5.09 5.01
C GLU A 71 15.57 5.67 5.99
N GLU A 72 16.04 6.23 7.10
CA GLU A 72 15.17 6.94 8.05
C GLU A 72 14.64 8.23 7.42
N LYS A 73 13.32 8.42 7.47
CA LYS A 73 12.63 9.57 6.88
C LYS A 73 11.74 10.24 7.91
N ASN A 74 11.68 11.57 7.87
CA ASN A 74 10.66 12.34 8.58
C ASN A 74 9.34 12.26 7.81
N ILE A 75 8.39 11.50 8.35
CA ILE A 75 7.07 11.30 7.75
C ILE A 75 6.13 12.38 8.26
N ALA A 76 5.48 13.08 7.35
CA ALA A 76 4.47 14.09 7.68
C ALA A 76 3.06 13.51 7.71
N VAL A 77 2.74 12.64 6.74
CA VAL A 77 1.40 12.04 6.59
C VAL A 77 1.53 10.61 6.09
N ILE A 78 0.64 9.74 6.55
CA ILE A 78 0.43 8.41 5.96
C ILE A 78 -1.03 8.37 5.49
N SER A 79 -1.23 8.12 4.19
CA SER A 79 -2.55 8.02 3.58
C SER A 79 -2.83 6.59 3.17
N PHE A 80 -4.02 6.12 3.53
CA PHE A 80 -4.53 4.81 3.14
C PHE A 80 -5.73 4.99 2.22
N ILE A 81 -5.71 4.34 1.07
CA ILE A 81 -6.86 4.20 0.18
C ILE A 81 -7.31 2.75 0.30
N HIS A 82 -8.56 2.56 0.71
CA HIS A 82 -9.17 1.25 0.78
C HIS A 82 -10.34 1.17 -0.20
N GLY A 83 -10.24 0.26 -1.16
CA GLY A 83 -11.34 -0.15 -2.04
C GLY A 83 -12.02 -1.41 -1.53
N GLY A 84 -13.13 -1.82 -2.13
CA GLY A 84 -13.76 -3.09 -1.76
C GLY A 84 -15.20 -3.23 -2.25
N CYS A 85 -15.38 -4.17 -3.17
CA CYS A 85 -16.64 -4.80 -3.62
C CYS A 85 -17.88 -3.90 -3.56
N LYS A 86 -18.18 -3.19 -4.66
CA LYS A 86 -19.59 -2.95 -4.96
C LYS A 86 -20.21 -4.32 -5.26
N TYR A 87 -20.98 -4.83 -4.30
CA TYR A 87 -21.87 -5.99 -4.50
C TYR A 87 -22.82 -5.73 -5.68
#